data_AF-A0A7S3I3Q1-F1
#
_entry.id   AF-A0A7S3I3Q1-F1
#
_cell.length_a   1.000
_cell.length_b   1.000
_cell.length_c   1.000
_cell.angle_alpha   90.00
_cell.angle_beta   90.00
_cell.angle_gamma   90.00
#
_symmetry.space_group_name_H-M   'P 1'
#
loop_
_entity.id
_entity.type
_entity.pdbx_description
1 polymer ?
#
loop_
_entity_poly.entity_id
_entity_poly.type
_entity_poly.pdbx_seq_one_letter_code
_entity_poly.pdbx_strand_id
1 'polypeptide(L)'
;MSWLLNRMFSVTTSIQKVYWRTYMGRHNSIQGAQTMLYKDLDRREQERHVLFQRELAERETEDVLERALLKAYHSKLNGAIPAADYYRVEAKVESLKKLRFTEEYERLQDRETYEYMKYKVAAEVGGPEELEAFKLYERTRIDEVGQERYSLFAQ
;
A
#
# COMPACT_ATOMS: atom_id res chain seq x y z
N MET A 1 20.77 -33.88 47.11
CA MET A 1 20.37 -33.32 45.79
C MET A 1 20.78 -31.86 45.57
N SER A 2 20.76 -30.98 46.59
CA SER A 2 21.05 -29.53 46.43
C SER A 2 22.45 -29.16 45.89
N TRP A 3 23.51 -29.87 46.29
CA TRP A 3 24.90 -29.52 45.92
C TRP A 3 25.23 -29.72 44.43
N LEU A 4 24.76 -30.82 43.83
CA LEU A 4 24.95 -31.09 42.40
C LEU A 4 24.22 -30.08 41.52
N LEU A 5 23.01 -29.67 41.92
CA LEU A 5 22.23 -28.65 41.22
C LEU A 5 22.90 -27.26 41.29
N ASN A 6 23.43 -26.88 42.46
CA ASN A 6 24.15 -25.60 42.61
C ASN A 6 25.44 -25.56 41.79
N ARG A 7 26.16 -26.69 41.70
CA ARG A 7 27.38 -26.82 40.89
C ARG A 7 27.09 -26.82 39.39
N MET A 8 25.97 -27.42 38.97
CA MET A 8 25.50 -27.34 37.58
C MET A 8 25.12 -25.90 37.21
N PHE A 9 24.40 -25.20 38.09
CA PHE A 9 24.01 -23.80 37.88
C PHE A 9 25.22 -22.84 37.84
N SER A 10 26.24 -23.05 38.66
CA SER A 10 27.45 -22.20 38.65
C SER A 10 28.29 -22.40 37.38
N VAL A 11 28.33 -23.61 36.84
CA VAL A 11 29.01 -23.90 35.58
C VAL A 11 28.26 -23.29 34.38
N THR A 12 26.94 -23.44 34.32
CA THR A 12 26.14 -22.87 33.22
C THR A 12 26.18 -21.35 33.20
N THR A 13 26.07 -20.69 34.37
CA THR A 13 26.19 -19.23 34.49
C THR A 13 27.58 -18.71 34.13
N SER A 14 28.63 -19.45 34.48
CA SER A 14 30.01 -19.10 34.12
C SER A 14 30.25 -19.19 32.60
N ILE A 15 29.75 -20.26 31.96
CA ILE A 15 29.81 -20.44 30.51
C ILE A 15 29.02 -19.34 29.79
N GLN A 16 27.80 -19.04 30.27
CA GLN A 16 26.99 -17.95 29.74
C GLN A 16 27.70 -16.60 29.87
N LYS A 17 28.36 -16.32 31.00
CA LYS A 17 29.09 -15.07 31.20
C LYS A 17 30.26 -14.92 30.23
N VAL A 18 30.99 -16.00 29.97
CA VAL A 18 32.10 -16.00 28.98
C VAL A 18 31.55 -15.80 27.56
N TYR A 19 30.49 -16.51 27.20
CA TYR A 19 29.80 -16.34 25.92
C TYR A 19 29.32 -14.90 25.70
N TRP A 20 28.65 -14.32 26.69
CA TRP A 20 28.17 -12.93 26.60
C TRP A 20 29.33 -11.93 26.51
N ARG A 21 30.43 -12.16 27.24
CA ARG A 21 31.60 -11.27 27.19
C ARG A 21 32.29 -11.30 25.83
N THR A 22 32.40 -12.47 25.19
CA THR A 22 32.97 -12.59 23.84
C THR A 22 32.03 -12.09 22.75
N TYR A 23 30.72 -12.39 22.87
CA TYR A 23 29.68 -11.88 21.97
C TYR A 23 29.62 -10.35 21.98
N MET A 24 29.49 -9.74 23.17
CA MET A 24 29.47 -8.28 23.33
C MET A 24 30.81 -7.66 22.96
N GLY A 25 31.93 -8.34 23.25
CA GLY A 25 33.26 -7.89 22.85
C GLY A 25 33.44 -7.80 21.34
N ARG A 26 32.89 -8.76 20.58
CA ARG A 26 32.88 -8.69 19.11
C ARG A 26 31.97 -7.60 18.59
N HIS A 27 30.74 -7.49 19.10
CA HIS A 27 29.77 -6.48 18.64
C HIS A 27 30.17 -5.04 18.96
N ASN A 28 30.78 -4.81 20.13
CA ASN A 28 31.24 -3.48 20.55
C ASN A 28 32.63 -3.12 19.99
N SER A 29 33.28 -4.03 19.27
CA SER A 29 34.50 -3.70 18.53
C SER A 29 34.18 -2.81 17.33
N ILE A 30 35.15 -2.02 16.86
CA ILE A 30 34.98 -1.16 15.67
C ILE A 30 34.53 -1.98 14.45
N GLN A 31 35.10 -3.17 14.27
CA GLN A 31 34.72 -4.09 13.20
C GLN A 31 33.29 -4.63 13.37
N GLY A 32 32.90 -4.99 14.59
CA GLY A 32 31.53 -5.42 14.91
C GLY A 32 30.51 -4.33 14.63
N ALA A 33 30.76 -3.12 15.12
CA ALA A 33 29.91 -1.96 14.87
C ALA A 33 29.77 -1.65 13.36
N GLN A 34 30.86 -1.74 12.60
CA GLN A 34 30.80 -1.60 11.14
C GLN A 34 29.94 -2.69 10.49
N THR A 35 30.12 -3.96 10.86
CA THR A 35 29.30 -5.05 10.28
C THR A 35 27.82 -4.92 10.61
N MET A 36 27.47 -4.45 11.82
CA MET A 36 26.07 -4.21 12.20
C MET A 36 25.50 -3.03 11.42
N LEU A 37 26.28 -1.94 11.26
CA LEU A 37 25.90 -0.80 10.42
C LEU A 37 25.63 -1.24 8.97
N TYR A 38 26.52 -2.01 8.36
CA TYR A 38 26.32 -2.51 7.00
C TYR A 38 25.07 -3.37 6.88
N LYS A 39 24.81 -4.26 7.85
CA LYS A 39 23.58 -5.07 7.87
C LYS A 39 22.32 -4.21 7.99
N ASP A 40 22.35 -3.18 8.82
CA ASP A 40 21.23 -2.25 8.98
C ASP A 40 21.03 -1.42 7.71
N LEU A 41 22.10 -0.99 7.05
CA LEU A 41 22.04 -0.28 5.76
C LEU A 41 21.46 -1.16 4.66
N ASP A 42 21.93 -2.41 4.55
CA ASP A 42 21.43 -3.39 3.58
C ASP A 42 19.95 -3.68 3.83
N ARG A 43 19.54 -3.85 5.09
CA ARG A 43 18.11 -4.01 5.43
C ARG A 43 17.28 -2.80 4.99
N ARG A 44 17.75 -1.58 5.24
CA ARG A 44 17.07 -0.35 4.79
C ARG A 44 17.04 -0.21 3.27
N GLU A 45 18.08 -0.68 2.57
CA GLU A 45 18.10 -0.72 1.11
C GLU A 45 17.07 -1.69 0.56
N GLN A 46 16.96 -2.88 1.16
CA GLN A 46 15.95 -3.87 0.81
C GLN A 46 14.53 -3.36 1.07
N GLU A 47 14.30 -2.73 2.23
CA GLU A 47 13.01 -2.09 2.56
C GLU A 47 12.65 -1.00 1.53
N ARG A 48 13.60 -0.13 1.18
CA ARG A 48 13.42 0.90 0.14
C ARG A 48 13.14 0.30 -1.24
N HIS A 49 13.85 -0.76 -1.62
CA HIS A 49 13.65 -1.43 -2.89
C HIS A 49 12.23 -2.02 -2.98
N VAL A 50 11.73 -2.65 -1.92
CA VAL A 50 10.36 -3.18 -1.88
C VAL A 50 9.33 -2.05 -2.02
N LEU A 51 9.51 -0.93 -1.34
CA LEU A 51 8.61 0.23 -1.47
C LEU A 51 8.62 0.80 -2.89
N PHE A 52 9.80 0.96 -3.49
CA PHE A 52 9.94 1.45 -4.85
C PHE A 52 9.26 0.54 -5.88
N GLN A 53 9.42 -0.78 -5.75
CA GLN A 53 8.76 -1.75 -6.62
C GLN A 53 7.23 -1.67 -6.53
N ARG A 54 6.71 -1.40 -5.33
CA ARG A 54 5.26 -1.20 -5.11
C ARG A 54 4.76 0.06 -5.80
N GLU A 55 5.45 1.19 -5.62
CA GLU A 55 5.11 2.45 -6.29
C GLU A 55 5.19 2.34 -7.82
N LEU A 56 6.17 1.59 -8.33
CA LEU A 56 6.31 1.31 -9.75
C LEU A 56 5.10 0.52 -10.27
N ALA A 57 4.71 -0.55 -9.58
CA ALA A 57 3.54 -1.35 -9.94
C ALA A 57 2.24 -0.51 -9.93
N GLU A 58 2.06 0.37 -8.95
CA GLU A 58 0.93 1.30 -8.92
C GLU A 58 0.87 2.19 -10.17
N ARG A 59 2.02 2.72 -10.62
CA ARG A 59 2.10 3.58 -11.80
C ARG A 59 1.90 2.84 -13.11
N GLU A 60 2.37 1.60 -13.19
CA GLU A 60 2.20 0.73 -14.37
C GLU A 60 0.75 0.26 -14.53
N THR A 61 -0.06 0.31 -13.47
CA THR A 61 -1.46 -0.15 -13.54
C THR A 61 -2.32 0.88 -14.28
N GLU A 62 -2.73 0.56 -15.51
CA GLU A 62 -3.50 1.47 -16.37
C GLU A 62 -4.91 1.75 -15.85
N ASP A 63 -5.64 0.72 -15.37
CA ASP A 63 -6.99 0.89 -14.84
C ASP A 63 -6.97 1.56 -13.46
N VAL A 64 -7.63 2.72 -13.37
CA VAL A 64 -7.73 3.54 -12.16
C VAL A 64 -8.34 2.76 -10.98
N LEU A 65 -9.30 1.86 -11.23
CA LEU A 65 -9.89 1.05 -10.15
C LEU A 65 -8.92 0.00 -9.62
N GLU A 66 -8.13 -0.61 -10.51
CA GLU A 66 -7.11 -1.59 -10.11
C GLU A 66 -5.96 -0.92 -9.38
N ARG A 67 -5.55 0.26 -9.85
CA ARG A 67 -4.55 1.10 -9.19
C ARG A 67 -4.98 1.49 -7.78
N ALA A 68 -6.22 1.96 -7.62
CA ALA A 68 -6.77 2.31 -6.31
C ALA A 68 -6.84 1.09 -5.36
N LEU A 69 -7.24 -0.08 -5.88
CA LEU A 69 -7.24 -1.33 -5.11
C LEU A 69 -5.82 -1.72 -4.66
N LEU A 70 -4.83 -1.59 -5.56
CA LEU A 70 -3.42 -1.92 -5.29
C LEU A 70 -2.82 -0.97 -4.25
N LYS A 71 -3.10 0.34 -4.35
CA LYS A 71 -2.77 1.36 -3.34
C LYS A 71 -3.39 1.04 -1.98
N ALA A 72 -4.67 0.65 -1.95
CA ALA A 72 -5.34 0.24 -0.73
C ALA A 72 -4.72 -1.04 -0.12
N TYR A 73 -4.32 -2.00 -0.95
CA TYR A 73 -3.64 -3.22 -0.52
C TYR A 73 -2.27 -2.91 0.11
N HIS A 74 -1.46 -2.05 -0.52
CA HIS A 74 -0.19 -1.62 0.05
C HIS A 74 -0.38 -0.83 1.35
N SER A 75 -1.41 0.01 1.42
CA SER A 75 -1.78 0.74 2.64
C SER A 75 -2.16 -0.21 3.79
N LYS A 76 -2.86 -1.32 3.50
CA LYS A 76 -3.14 -2.38 4.47
C LYS A 76 -1.86 -3.06 4.95
N LEU A 77 -0.95 -3.42 4.04
CA LEU A 77 0.33 -4.06 4.40
C LEU A 77 1.21 -3.17 5.28
N ASN A 78 1.16 -1.86 5.05
CA ASN A 78 1.90 -0.86 5.82
C ASN A 78 1.20 -0.52 7.15
N GLY A 79 -0.01 -1.04 7.40
CA GLY A 79 -0.79 -0.76 8.60
C GLY A 79 -1.45 0.63 8.62
N ALA A 80 -1.47 1.34 7.50
CA ALA A 80 -2.11 2.66 7.38
C ALA A 80 -3.64 2.57 7.41
N ILE A 81 -4.20 1.47 6.89
CA ILE A 81 -5.64 1.18 6.97
C ILE A 81 -5.90 -0.17 7.67
N PRO A 82 -6.99 -0.29 8.45
CA PRO A 82 -7.42 -1.58 9.00
C PRO A 82 -7.79 -2.58 7.90
N ALA A 83 -7.59 -3.87 8.17
CA ALA A 83 -7.95 -4.93 7.24
C ALA A 83 -9.45 -4.92 6.88
N ALA A 84 -10.33 -4.57 7.83
CA ALA A 84 -11.77 -4.47 7.59
C ALA A 84 -12.12 -3.40 6.54
N ASP A 85 -11.44 -2.26 6.56
CA ASP A 85 -11.70 -1.18 5.60
C ASP A 85 -11.18 -1.54 4.21
N TYR A 86 -10.05 -2.26 4.12
CA TYR A 86 -9.58 -2.82 2.86
C TYR A 86 -10.62 -3.75 2.21
N TYR A 87 -11.20 -4.71 2.95
CA TYR A 87 -12.18 -5.64 2.37
C TYR A 87 -13.48 -4.93 1.94
N ARG A 88 -13.86 -3.84 2.60
CA ARG A 88 -14.99 -2.99 2.15
C ARG A 88 -14.68 -2.31 0.83
N VAL A 89 -13.46 -1.79 0.69
CA VAL A 89 -12.98 -1.19 -0.56
C VAL A 89 -12.94 -2.22 -1.68
N GLU A 90 -12.38 -3.40 -1.42
CA GLU A 90 -12.30 -4.50 -2.38
C GLU A 90 -13.69 -4.89 -2.90
N ALA A 91 -14.66 -5.07 -2.00
CA ALA A 91 -16.04 -5.39 -2.38
C ALA A 91 -16.69 -4.28 -3.24
N LYS A 92 -16.41 -3.00 -2.97
CA LYS A 92 -16.88 -1.88 -3.79
C LYS A 92 -16.28 -1.91 -5.19
N VAL A 93 -14.97 -2.10 -5.30
CA VAL A 93 -14.26 -2.19 -6.58
C VAL A 93 -14.75 -3.40 -7.38
N GLU A 94 -14.94 -4.54 -6.74
CA GLU A 94 -15.45 -5.75 -7.38
C GLU A 94 -16.89 -5.55 -7.90
N SER A 95 -17.74 -4.86 -7.14
CA SER A 95 -19.11 -4.52 -7.55
C SER A 95 -19.11 -3.60 -8.78
N LEU A 96 -18.22 -2.61 -8.82
CA LEU A 96 -18.06 -1.72 -9.99
C LEU A 96 -17.55 -2.47 -11.23
N LYS A 97 -16.59 -3.39 -11.06
CA LYS A 97 -16.13 -4.23 -12.15
C LYS A 97 -17.26 -5.11 -12.70
N LYS A 98 -18.09 -5.68 -11.83
CA LYS A 98 -19.28 -6.44 -12.23
C LYS A 98 -20.28 -5.59 -13.01
N LEU A 99 -20.47 -4.32 -12.62
CA LEU A 99 -21.28 -3.36 -13.38
C LEU A 99 -20.70 -3.12 -14.79
N ARG A 100 -19.39 -2.98 -14.94
CA ARG A 100 -18.71 -2.90 -16.25
C ARG A 100 -19.05 -4.07 -17.16
N PHE A 101 -19.07 -5.29 -16.61
CA PHE A 101 -19.40 -6.48 -17.39
C PHE A 101 -20.89 -6.57 -17.77
N THR A 102 -21.78 -5.93 -17.00
CA THR A 102 -23.20 -5.82 -17.37
C THR A 102 -23.45 -4.74 -18.45
N GLU A 103 -22.58 -3.74 -18.61
CA GLU A 103 -22.68 -2.73 -19.69
C GLU A 103 -22.58 -3.36 -21.09
N GLU A 104 -21.76 -4.41 -21.27
CA GLU A 104 -21.66 -5.10 -22.56
C GLU A 104 -22.93 -5.89 -22.91
N TYR A 105 -23.77 -6.22 -21.92
CA TYR A 105 -25.02 -6.98 -22.11
C TYR A 105 -26.27 -6.10 -22.18
N GLU A 106 -26.29 -4.93 -21.55
CA GLU A 106 -27.44 -4.01 -21.55
C GLU A 106 -27.07 -2.64 -22.15
N ARG A 107 -27.43 -2.43 -23.42
CA ARG A 107 -27.28 -1.15 -24.18
C ARG A 107 -28.00 0.07 -23.56
N LEU A 108 -28.58 -0.06 -22.38
CA LEU A 108 -29.49 0.91 -21.75
C LEU A 108 -28.89 1.60 -20.51
N GLN A 109 -27.66 1.28 -20.10
CA GLN A 109 -27.03 1.98 -18.98
C GLN A 109 -26.33 3.26 -19.42
N ASP A 110 -26.47 4.28 -18.59
CA ASP A 110 -25.87 5.60 -18.75
C ASP A 110 -24.35 5.53 -18.50
N ARG A 111 -23.59 5.43 -19.59
CA ARG A 111 -22.12 5.35 -19.61
C ARG A 111 -21.48 6.50 -18.84
N GLU A 112 -22.03 7.71 -18.89
CA GLU A 112 -21.46 8.86 -18.18
C GLU A 112 -21.55 8.68 -16.67
N THR A 113 -22.68 8.15 -16.20
CA THR A 113 -22.90 7.88 -14.78
C THR A 113 -21.94 6.79 -14.28
N TYR A 114 -21.65 5.77 -15.08
CA TYR A 114 -20.63 4.77 -14.74
C TYR A 114 -19.22 5.36 -14.68
N GLU A 115 -18.80 6.13 -15.69
CA GLU A 115 -17.48 6.78 -15.69
C GLU A 115 -17.33 7.73 -14.49
N TYR A 116 -18.38 8.49 -14.14
CA TYR A 116 -18.39 9.31 -12.94
C TYR A 116 -18.20 8.49 -11.65
N MET A 117 -18.94 7.39 -11.48
CA MET A 117 -18.78 6.51 -10.32
C MET A 117 -17.38 5.89 -10.25
N LYS A 118 -16.81 5.54 -11.41
CA LYS A 118 -15.44 5.00 -11.51
C LYS A 118 -14.42 5.98 -10.93
N TYR A 119 -14.40 7.22 -11.41
CA TYR A 119 -13.45 8.23 -10.93
C TYR A 119 -13.73 8.66 -9.48
N LYS A 120 -15.01 8.73 -9.07
CA LYS A 120 -15.38 9.06 -7.70
C LYS A 120 -14.87 8.01 -6.70
N VAL A 121 -15.13 6.72 -6.96
CA VAL A 121 -14.68 5.65 -6.07
C VAL A 121 -13.16 5.52 -6.10
N ALA A 122 -12.52 5.74 -7.25
CA ALA A 122 -11.07 5.83 -7.31
C ALA A 122 -10.52 6.98 -6.44
N ALA A 123 -11.17 8.15 -6.40
CA ALA A 123 -10.74 9.27 -5.56
C ALA A 123 -11.01 9.05 -4.06
N GLU A 124 -12.09 8.36 -3.69
CA GLU A 124 -12.41 8.03 -2.30
C GLU A 124 -11.42 7.01 -1.70
N VAL A 125 -10.93 6.09 -2.54
CA VAL A 125 -10.08 4.98 -2.13
C VAL A 125 -8.60 5.27 -2.36
N GLY A 126 -8.31 5.99 -3.43
CA GLY A 126 -6.96 6.31 -3.90
C GLY A 126 -6.32 7.44 -3.11
N GLY A 127 -5.21 7.92 -3.67
CA GLY A 127 -4.42 8.99 -3.09
C GLY A 127 -4.73 10.36 -3.69
N PRO A 128 -3.85 11.35 -3.46
CA PRO A 128 -4.03 12.69 -4.00
C PRO A 128 -4.08 12.71 -5.54
N GLU A 129 -3.37 11.80 -6.21
CA GLU A 129 -3.37 11.67 -7.68
C GLU A 129 -4.75 11.32 -8.24
N GLU A 130 -5.44 10.34 -7.64
CA GLU A 130 -6.79 9.96 -8.05
C GLU A 130 -7.82 11.06 -7.75
N LEU A 131 -7.60 11.81 -6.67
CA LEU A 131 -8.44 12.94 -6.29
C LEU A 131 -8.28 14.14 -7.24
N GLU A 132 -7.06 14.40 -7.71
CA GLU A 132 -6.78 15.38 -8.77
C GLU A 132 -7.37 14.94 -10.12
N ALA A 133 -7.26 13.66 -10.47
CA ALA A 133 -7.87 13.10 -11.66
C ALA A 133 -9.39 13.26 -11.65
N PHE A 134 -10.04 13.00 -10.51
CA PHE A 134 -11.48 13.22 -10.36
C PHE A 134 -11.88 14.69 -10.48
N LYS A 135 -11.12 15.62 -9.88
CA LYS A 135 -11.36 17.06 -10.03
C LYS A 135 -11.21 17.52 -11.48
N LEU A 136 -10.23 16.99 -12.21
CA LEU A 136 -10.04 17.28 -13.63
C LEU A 136 -11.25 16.78 -14.43
N TYR A 137 -11.69 15.55 -14.17
CA TYR A 137 -12.87 14.95 -14.80
C TYR A 137 -14.15 15.76 -14.52
N GLU A 138 -14.39 16.19 -13.28
CA GLU A 138 -15.54 17.03 -12.94
C GLU A 138 -15.50 18.37 -13.69
N ARG A 139 -14.31 18.98 -13.81
CA ARG A 139 -14.14 20.22 -14.55
C ARG A 139 -14.44 20.06 -16.04
N THR A 140 -13.87 19.04 -16.70
CA THR A 140 -14.11 18.80 -18.13
C THR A 140 -15.58 18.48 -18.40
N ARG A 141 -16.21 17.69 -17.53
CA ARG A 141 -17.65 17.39 -17.65
C ARG A 141 -18.52 18.64 -17.53
N ILE A 142 -18.21 19.54 -16.59
CA ILE A 142 -18.95 20.81 -16.43
C ILE A 142 -18.77 21.69 -17.68
N ASP A 143 -17.57 21.74 -18.24
CA ASP A 143 -17.29 22.52 -19.44
C ASP A 143 -18.01 21.95 -20.67
N GLU A 144 -18.07 20.63 -20.85
CA GLU A 144 -18.80 19.95 -21.94
C GLU A 144 -20.32 20.14 -21.83
N VAL A 145 -20.92 19.85 -20.67
CA VAL A 145 -22.36 20.06 -20.43
C VAL A 145 -22.71 21.55 -20.51
N GLY A 146 -21.80 22.42 -20.08
CA GLY A 146 -21.90 23.87 -20.23
C GLY A 146 -21.96 24.29 -21.70
N GLN A 147 -21.04 23.79 -22.52
CA GLN A 147 -20.99 24.06 -23.96
C GLN A 147 -22.24 23.53 -24.69
N GLU A 148 -22.76 22.36 -24.33
CA GLU A 148 -24.01 21.83 -24.88
C GLU A 148 -25.22 22.70 -24.51
N ARG A 149 -25.29 23.19 -23.26
CA ARG A 149 -26.34 24.14 -22.87
C ARG A 149 -26.23 25.44 -23.66
N TYR A 150 -25.02 26.00 -23.78
CA TYR A 150 -24.81 27.25 -24.52
C TYR A 150 -25.14 27.10 -26.02
N SER A 151 -24.86 25.96 -26.65
CA SER A 151 -25.19 25.72 -28.06
C SER A 151 -26.69 25.56 -28.28
N LEU A 152 -27.42 24.94 -27.35
CA LEU A 152 -28.89 24.82 -27.39
C LEU A 152 -29.62 26.16 -27.21
N PHE A 153 -29.03 27.12 -26.49
CA PHE A 153 -29.59 28.47 -26.33
C PHE A 153 -29.13 29.48 -27.40
N ALA A 154 -28.21 29.09 -28.29
CA ALA A 154 -27.68 29.94 -29.35
C ALA A 154 -28.36 29.73 -30.72
N GLN A 155 -29.41 28.90 -30.79
CA GLN A 155 -30.26 28.70 -31.97
C GLN A 155 -31.54 29.53 -31.92
#